data_AF-A0A4R5ME53-F1
#
_entry.id   AF-A0A4R5ME53-F1
#
_cell.length_a   1.000
_cell.length_b   1.000
_cell.length_c   1.000
_cell.angle_alpha   90.00
_cell.angle_beta   90.00
_cell.angle_gamma   90.00
#
_symmetry.space_group_name_H-M   'P 1'
#
loop_
_entity.id
_entity.type
_entity.pdbx_description
1 polymer ?
#
loop_
_entity_poly.entity_id
_entity_poly.type
_entity_poly.pdbx_seq_one_letter_code
_entity_poly.pdbx_strand_id
1 'polypeptide(L)'
;MRIFIVALALATISLQAHAYVDICEMKRSQAEAQQCYQYGANGGMLRMKENYKRIVNSSSVSDSEKRELQDNQKKWEKAVSSKCDDNVCYYRAIGSRNDEIEQFMRSHSLQPM
;
A
#
# COMPACT_ATOMS: atom_id res chain seq x y z
N MET A 1 16.16 -6.28 -51.85
CA MET A 1 14.90 -6.12 -51.10
C MET A 1 14.83 -7.26 -50.10
N ARG A 2 15.49 -7.17 -48.93
CA ARG A 2 14.91 -6.65 -47.67
C ARG A 2 13.40 -6.87 -47.64
N ILE A 3 12.93 -7.70 -46.70
CA ILE A 3 12.05 -7.30 -45.60
C ILE A 3 11.16 -8.49 -45.09
N PHE A 4 11.26 -8.75 -43.78
CA PHE A 4 10.30 -9.36 -42.83
C PHE A 4 9.73 -10.78 -43.05
N ILE A 5 10.48 -11.81 -42.66
CA ILE A 5 9.93 -13.00 -41.97
C ILE A 5 11.13 -13.54 -41.16
N VAL A 6 11.29 -13.37 -39.85
CA VAL A 6 10.58 -14.02 -38.74
C VAL A 6 10.97 -13.20 -37.49
N ALA A 7 10.07 -12.37 -37.00
CA ALA A 7 10.18 -11.77 -35.67
C ALA A 7 8.84 -11.97 -34.97
N LEU A 8 8.51 -13.23 -34.69
CA LEU A 8 7.35 -13.61 -33.89
C LEU A 8 7.84 -14.35 -32.64
N ALA A 9 8.64 -13.66 -31.84
CA ALA A 9 9.05 -14.09 -30.49
C ALA A 9 8.87 -12.95 -29.49
N LEU A 10 7.78 -12.19 -29.65
CA LEU A 10 7.43 -11.08 -28.77
C LEU A 10 6.06 -11.31 -28.16
N ALA A 11 6.06 -11.19 -26.82
CA ALA A 11 4.93 -10.90 -25.96
C ALA A 11 3.97 -12.05 -25.61
N THR A 12 4.43 -12.95 -24.75
CA THR A 12 3.57 -13.43 -23.65
C THR A 12 4.05 -12.81 -22.35
N ILE A 13 3.99 -11.49 -22.24
CA ILE A 13 3.86 -10.86 -20.92
C ILE A 13 2.41 -11.06 -20.56
N SER A 14 2.10 -12.16 -19.89
CA SER A 14 0.84 -12.31 -19.18
C SER A 14 0.79 -11.21 -18.12
N LEU A 15 0.25 -10.05 -18.50
CA LEU A 15 -0.28 -9.08 -17.56
C LEU A 15 -1.41 -9.79 -16.83
N GLN A 16 -1.07 -10.47 -15.73
CA GLN A 16 -2.06 -10.83 -14.74
C GLN A 16 -2.54 -9.51 -14.15
N ALA A 17 -3.57 -8.94 -14.75
CA ALA A 17 -4.39 -7.95 -14.08
C ALA A 17 -5.01 -8.67 -12.88
N HIS A 18 -4.35 -8.61 -11.73
CA HIS A 18 -5.03 -8.86 -10.47
C HIS A 18 -6.14 -7.81 -10.41
N ALA A 19 -7.37 -8.20 -10.75
CA ALA A 19 -8.53 -7.37 -10.51
C ALA A 19 -8.57 -7.15 -9.00
N TYR A 20 -8.07 -6.01 -8.55
CA TYR A 20 -8.20 -5.58 -7.17
C TYR A 20 -9.70 -5.40 -6.92
N VAL A 21 -10.31 -6.38 -6.26
CA VAL A 21 -11.73 -6.31 -5.91
C VAL A 21 -11.82 -5.47 -4.65
N ASP A 22 -12.34 -4.26 -4.78
CA ASP A 22 -12.65 -3.40 -3.64
C ASP A 22 -13.87 -3.99 -2.91
N ILE A 23 -13.61 -4.75 -1.83
CA ILE A 23 -14.64 -5.44 -1.04
C ILE A 23 -15.66 -4.46 -0.46
N CYS A 24 -15.29 -3.19 -0.27
CA CYS A 24 -16.21 -2.18 0.21
C CYS A 24 -17.15 -1.67 -0.88
N GLU A 25 -16.71 -1.60 -2.13
CA GLU A 25 -17.58 -1.35 -3.30
C GLU A 25 -18.64 -2.46 -3.50
N MET A 26 -18.38 -3.67 -3.01
CA MET A 26 -19.32 -4.80 -3.12
C MET A 26 -20.48 -4.77 -2.10
N LYS A 27 -20.55 -3.78 -1.21
CA LYS A 27 -21.62 -3.70 -0.20
C LYS A 27 -22.97 -3.36 -0.84
N ARG A 28 -24.06 -3.84 -0.25
CA ARG A 28 -25.41 -3.73 -0.83
C ARG A 28 -25.92 -2.29 -0.85
N SER A 29 -25.49 -1.47 0.10
CA SER A 29 -25.85 -0.06 0.19
C SER A 29 -24.63 0.84 0.27
N GLN A 30 -24.81 2.10 -0.15
CA GLN A 30 -23.77 3.13 -0.03
C GLN A 30 -23.36 3.35 1.44
N ALA A 31 -24.31 3.28 2.37
CA ALA A 31 -24.02 3.42 3.80
C ALA A 31 -23.10 2.30 4.31
N GLU A 32 -23.39 1.04 3.96
CA GLU A 32 -22.53 -0.10 4.31
C GLU A 32 -21.15 0.00 3.64
N ALA A 33 -21.07 0.48 2.39
CA ALA A 33 -19.81 0.72 1.69
C ALA A 33 -18.96 1.75 2.43
N GLN A 34 -19.55 2.90 2.78
CA GLN A 34 -18.85 3.97 3.53
C GLN A 34 -18.38 3.50 4.90
N GLN A 35 -19.22 2.74 5.62
CA GLN A 35 -18.84 2.15 6.89
C GLN A 35 -17.69 1.12 6.73
N CYS A 36 -17.71 0.32 5.66
CA CYS A 36 -16.62 -0.59 5.32
C CYS A 36 -15.30 0.17 5.11
N TYR A 37 -15.31 1.25 4.32
CA TYR A 37 -14.13 2.06 4.08
C TYR A 37 -13.60 2.69 5.37
N GLN A 38 -14.48 3.23 6.20
CA GLN A 38 -14.09 3.83 7.47
C GLN A 38 -13.45 2.81 8.41
N TYR A 39 -14.05 1.63 8.57
CA TYR A 39 -13.47 0.57 9.41
C TYR A 39 -12.17 0.02 8.82
N GLY A 40 -12.10 -0.18 7.51
CA GLY A 40 -10.89 -0.61 6.82
C GLY A 40 -9.75 0.38 7.00
N ALA A 41 -10.02 1.68 6.87
CA ALA A 41 -9.07 2.75 7.08
C ALA A 41 -8.57 2.76 8.54
N ASN A 42 -9.48 2.66 9.51
CA ASN A 42 -9.12 2.65 10.93
C ASN A 42 -8.27 1.42 11.31
N GLY A 43 -8.66 0.23 10.85
CA GLY A 43 -7.90 -1.00 11.06
C GLY A 43 -6.53 -0.94 10.38
N GLY A 44 -6.47 -0.45 9.14
CA GLY A 44 -5.22 -0.25 8.40
C GLY A 44 -4.29 0.75 9.08
N MET A 45 -4.83 1.83 9.66
CA MET A 45 -4.06 2.81 10.41
C MET A 45 -3.46 2.20 11.70
N LEU A 46 -4.23 1.36 12.40
CA LEU A 46 -3.74 0.64 13.58
C LEU A 46 -2.59 -0.31 13.20
N ARG A 47 -2.78 -1.15 12.18
CA ARG A 47 -1.75 -2.06 11.67
C ARG A 47 -0.49 -1.30 11.26
N MET A 48 -0.65 -0.19 10.54
CA MET A 48 0.45 0.67 10.14
C MET A 48 1.26 1.16 11.34
N LYS A 49 0.59 1.68 12.38
CA LYS A 49 1.24 2.17 13.60
C LYS A 49 2.01 1.08 14.34
N GLU A 50 1.44 -0.10 14.48
CA GLU A 50 2.10 -1.22 15.15
C GLU A 50 3.31 -1.72 14.35
N ASN A 51 3.18 -1.85 13.02
CA ASN A 51 4.30 -2.20 12.15
C ASN A 51 5.42 -1.15 12.22
N TYR A 52 5.08 0.15 12.23
CA TYR A 52 6.03 1.23 12.47
C TYR A 52 6.79 1.07 13.78
N LYS A 53 6.07 0.81 14.87
CA LYS A 53 6.66 0.60 16.20
C LYS A 53 7.64 -0.57 16.19
N ARG A 54 7.32 -1.65 15.47
CA ARG A 54 8.19 -2.82 15.34
C ARG A 54 9.46 -2.50 14.54
N ILE A 55 9.35 -1.69 13.49
CA ILE A 55 10.51 -1.23 12.72
C ILE A 55 11.46 -0.40 13.58
N VAL A 56 10.95 0.64 14.26
CA VAL A 56 11.81 1.56 15.03
C VAL A 56 12.50 0.87 16.20
N ASN A 57 11.88 -0.18 16.75
CA ASN A 57 12.45 -0.99 17.83
C ASN A 57 13.36 -2.12 17.34
N SER A 58 13.42 -2.39 16.03
CA SER A 58 14.27 -3.45 15.50
C SER A 58 15.74 -3.06 15.51
N SER A 59 16.61 -4.00 15.87
CA SER A 59 18.06 -3.90 15.66
C SER A 59 18.49 -4.21 14.23
N SER A 60 17.61 -4.83 13.42
CA SER A 60 17.90 -5.15 12.01
C SER A 60 17.78 -3.97 11.06
N VAL A 61 17.29 -2.82 11.55
CA VAL A 61 17.07 -1.60 10.77
C VAL A 61 17.99 -0.51 11.30
N SER A 62 18.73 0.16 10.42
CA SER A 62 19.67 1.20 10.83
C SER A 62 18.96 2.47 11.32
N ASP A 63 19.64 3.27 12.14
CA ASP A 63 19.10 4.55 12.61
C ASP A 63 18.87 5.55 11.47
N SER A 64 19.66 5.49 10.39
CA SER A 64 19.41 6.31 9.20
C SER A 64 18.09 5.92 8.52
N GLU A 65 17.83 4.63 8.34
CA GLU A 65 16.60 4.15 7.72
C GLU A 65 15.38 4.44 8.60
N LYS A 66 15.51 4.32 9.93
CA LYS A 66 14.45 4.72 10.88
C LYS A 66 14.10 6.20 10.74
N ARG A 67 15.11 7.07 10.67
CA ARG A 67 14.91 8.52 10.48
C ARG A 67 14.26 8.82 9.14
N GLU A 68 14.75 8.21 8.06
CA GLU A 68 14.17 8.37 6.73
C GLU A 68 12.71 7.91 6.69
N LEU A 69 12.40 6.75 7.29
CA LEU A 69 11.06 6.22 7.36
C LEU A 69 10.11 7.13 8.15
N GLN A 70 10.58 7.75 9.24
CA GLN A 70 9.82 8.73 10.03
C GLN A 70 9.56 10.02 9.24
N ASP A 71 10.55 10.53 8.51
CA ASP A 71 10.38 11.75 7.71
C ASP A 71 9.47 11.51 6.51
N ASN A 72 9.58 10.35 5.86
CA ASN A 72 8.68 9.94 4.79
C ASN A 72 7.26 9.74 5.32
N GLN A 73 7.09 9.26 6.55
CA GLN A 73 5.76 9.16 7.20
C GLN A 73 5.11 10.54 7.35
N LYS A 74 5.82 11.53 7.88
CA LYS A 74 5.29 12.89 8.04
C LYS A 74 4.89 13.52 6.70
N LYS A 75 5.70 13.29 5.65
CA LYS A 75 5.40 13.75 4.29
C LYS A 75 4.14 13.08 3.75
N TRP A 76 4.02 11.77 3.93
CA TRP A 76 2.82 11.02 3.55
C TRP A 76 1.58 11.51 4.30
N GLU A 77 1.65 11.70 5.61
CA GLU A 77 0.53 12.21 6.43
C GLU A 77 0.05 13.58 5.92
N LYS A 78 0.98 14.50 5.66
CA LYS A 78 0.67 15.82 5.08
C LYS A 78 0.07 15.72 3.68
N ALA A 79 0.54 14.78 2.87
CA ALA A 79 0.01 14.57 1.51
C ALA A 79 -1.41 14.00 1.56
N VAL A 80 -1.67 13.04 2.45
CA VAL A 80 -3.00 12.44 2.61
C VAL A 80 -3.98 13.48 3.16
N SER A 81 -3.61 14.23 4.19
CA SER A 81 -4.48 15.26 4.77
C SER A 81 -4.83 16.39 3.81
N SER A 82 -3.99 16.64 2.78
CA SER A 82 -4.23 17.69 1.80
C SER A 82 -4.95 17.21 0.53
N LYS A 83 -4.92 15.90 0.24
CA LYS A 83 -5.49 15.32 -0.99
C LYS A 83 -6.76 14.52 -0.78
N CYS A 84 -6.98 13.95 0.40
CA CYS A 84 -8.14 13.11 0.67
C CYS A 84 -9.27 13.89 1.34
N ASP A 85 -10.45 13.83 0.73
CA ASP A 85 -11.70 14.44 1.18
C ASP A 85 -12.79 13.41 1.51
N ASP A 86 -12.59 12.13 1.19
CA ASP A 86 -13.54 11.04 1.47
C ASP A 86 -12.88 9.77 2.05
N ASN A 87 -13.72 8.88 2.60
CA ASN A 87 -13.27 7.63 3.21
C ASN A 87 -12.58 6.68 2.22
N VAL A 88 -12.92 6.74 0.94
CA VAL A 88 -12.35 5.86 -0.09
C VAL A 88 -10.89 6.24 -0.33
N CYS A 89 -10.61 7.54 -0.45
CA CYS A 89 -9.26 8.07 -0.57
C CYS A 89 -8.42 7.71 0.65
N TYR A 90 -8.93 7.95 1.87
CA TYR A 90 -8.22 7.58 3.09
C TYR A 90 -7.94 6.08 3.15
N TYR A 91 -8.93 5.23 2.87
CA TYR A 91 -8.78 3.79 2.84
C TYR A 91 -7.68 3.33 1.86
N ARG A 92 -7.72 3.82 0.61
CA ARG A 92 -6.73 3.47 -0.41
C ARG A 92 -5.33 3.97 -0.06
N ALA A 93 -5.21 5.20 0.44
CA ALA A 93 -3.94 5.76 0.85
C ALA A 93 -3.30 4.95 2.00
N ILE A 94 -4.11 4.57 2.99
CA ILE A 94 -3.66 3.73 4.12
C ILE A 94 -3.29 2.32 3.65
N GLY A 95 -4.06 1.75 2.71
CA GLY A 95 -3.76 0.46 2.08
C GLY A 95 -2.38 0.46 1.44
N SER A 96 -2.15 1.37 0.48
CA SER A 96 -0.86 1.52 -0.21
C SER A 96 0.30 1.73 0.77
N ARG A 97 0.09 2.54 1.81
CA ARG A 97 1.14 2.83 2.79
C ARG A 97 1.48 1.62 3.65
N ASN A 98 0.49 0.81 4.02
CA ASN A 98 0.78 -0.45 4.69
C ASN A 98 1.61 -1.36 3.78
N ASP A 99 1.25 -1.52 2.51
CA ASP A 99 1.99 -2.41 1.60
C ASP A 99 3.48 -2.03 1.49
N GLU A 100 3.78 -0.72 1.40
CA GLU A 100 5.15 -0.19 1.43
C GLU A 100 5.89 -0.56 2.73
N ILE A 101 5.23 -0.37 3.88
CA ILE A 101 5.81 -0.66 5.21
C ILE A 101 6.06 -2.15 5.36
N GLU A 102 5.11 -2.99 4.95
CA GLU A 102 5.28 -4.42 5.02
C GLU A 102 6.39 -4.92 4.11
N GLN A 103 6.54 -4.32 2.92
CA GLN A 103 7.65 -4.64 2.02
C GLN A 103 8.99 -4.24 2.66
N PHE A 104 9.06 -3.06 3.28
CA PHE A 104 10.23 -2.64 4.05
C PHE A 104 10.53 -3.60 5.22
N MET A 105 9.50 -4.06 5.94
CA MET A 105 9.68 -5.06 7.00
C MET A 105 10.25 -6.37 6.44
N ARG A 106 9.68 -6.87 5.35
CA ARG A 106 10.15 -8.09 4.69
C ARG A 106 11.61 -7.98 4.22
N SER A 107 12.04 -6.83 3.70
CA SER A 107 13.45 -6.63 3.31
C SER A 107 14.43 -6.67 4.49
N HIS A 108 13.93 -6.48 5.71
CA HIS A 108 14.71 -6.53 6.96
C HIS A 108 14.43 -7.79 7.79
N SER A 109 13.84 -8.82 7.18
CA SER A 109 13.43 -10.08 7.84
C SER A 109 12.51 -9.87 9.05
N LEU A 110 11.73 -8.79 9.04
CA LEU A 110 10.67 -8.53 10.00
C LEU A 110 9.35 -9.07 9.42
N GLN A 111 8.64 -9.90 10.19
CA GLN A 111 7.33 -10.41 9.79
C GLN A 111 6.27 -9.32 9.98
N PRO A 112 5.55 -8.82 8.96
CA PRO A 112 4.47 -7.87 9.17
C PRO A 112 3.29 -8.45 9.98
N MET A 113 2.48 -7.57 10.59
CA MET A 113 1.21 -7.94 11.21
C MET A 113 0.10 -8.08 10.17
#